data_AF-A0A971QKU4-F1
#
_entry.id   AF-A0A971QKU4-F1
#
_cell.length_a   1.000
_cell.length_b   1.000
_cell.length_c   1.000
_cell.angle_alpha   90.00
_cell.angle_beta   90.00
_cell.angle_gamma   90.00
#
_symmetry.space_group_name_H-M   'P 1'
#
loop_
_entity.id
_entity.type
_entity.pdbx_description
1 polymer ?
#
loop_
_entity_poly.entity_id
_entity_poly.type
_entity_poly.pdbx_seq_one_letter_code
_entity_poly.pdbx_strand_id
1 'polypeptide(L)' 'MANIHPTAIVADGAQIADDVVIGPYCTVSAQAVIG' A
#
# COMPACT_ATOMS: atom_id res chain seq x y z
N MET A 1 5.99 1.48 9.86
CA MET A 1 4.88 0.61 9.45
C MET A 1 3.93 1.49 8.68
N ALA A 2 3.77 1.22 7.38
CA ALA A 2 2.96 2.04 6.49
C ALA A 2 1.55 2.27 7.05
N ASN A 3 1.01 3.47 6.86
CA ASN A 3 -0.35 3.80 7.26
C ASN A 3 -1.30 3.52 6.11
N ILE A 4 -1.94 2.35 6.14
CA ILE A 4 -2.81 1.87 5.07
C ILE A 4 -4.26 1.99 5.53
N HIS A 5 -5.04 2.79 4.81
CA HIS A 5 -6.46 2.91 5.11
C HIS A 5 -7.17 1.55 4.99
N PRO A 6 -8.11 1.18 5.88
CA PRO A 6 -8.75 -0.14 5.86
C PRO A 6 -9.52 -0.48 4.59
N THR A 7 -9.91 0.52 3.80
CA THR A 7 -10.59 0.33 2.50
C THR A 7 -9.62 0.21 1.32
N ALA A 8 -8.33 0.36 1.55
CA ALA A 8 -7.32 0.14 0.52
C ALA A 8 -7.12 -1.36 0.29
N ILE A 9 -6.90 -1.74 -0.95
CA ILE A 9 -6.60 -3.13 -1.35
C ILE A 9 -5.14 -3.18 -1.76
N VAL A 10 -4.35 -3.95 -1.02
CA VAL A 10 -2.93 -4.16 -1.31
C VAL A 10 -2.73 -5.62 -1.64
N ALA A 11 -2.27 -5.90 -2.87
CA ALA A 11 -1.99 -7.26 -3.29
C ALA A 11 -0.74 -7.82 -2.59
N ASP A 12 -0.76 -9.12 -2.29
CA ASP A 12 0.40 -9.83 -1.78
C ASP A 12 1.60 -9.65 -2.74
N GLY A 13 2.74 -9.21 -2.20
CA GLY A 13 3.96 -8.95 -2.95
C GLY A 13 4.32 -7.46 -3.12
N ALA A 14 3.37 -6.55 -2.87
CA ALA A 14 3.66 -5.12 -2.88
C ALA A 14 4.74 -4.75 -1.85
N GLN A 15 5.70 -3.92 -2.26
CA GLN A 15 6.77 -3.43 -1.40
C GLN A 15 6.47 -1.98 -1.01
N ILE A 16 6.24 -1.74 0.28
CA ILE A 16 5.79 -0.43 0.79
C ILE A 16 6.72 -0.02 1.94
N ALA A 17 7.34 1.15 1.82
CA ALA A 17 8.18 1.72 2.86
C ALA A 17 7.38 2.10 4.12
N ASP A 18 8.08 2.19 5.24
CA ASP A 18 7.47 2.29 6.57
C ASP A 18 6.76 3.61 6.85
N ASP A 19 7.06 4.66 6.08
CA ASP A 19 6.56 6.03 6.18
C ASP A 19 5.48 6.37 5.16
N VAL A 20 5.13 5.42 4.28
CA VAL A 20 4.10 5.60 3.25
C VAL A 20 2.70 5.66 3.87
N VAL A 21 1.86 6.53 3.30
CA VAL A 21 0.43 6.61 3.60
C VAL A 21 -0.38 6.21 2.36
N ILE A 22 -1.24 5.21 2.50
CA ILE A 22 -2.19 4.80 1.46
C ILE A 22 -3.59 5.23 1.87
N GLY A 23 -4.19 6.09 1.03
CA GLY A 23 -5.52 6.64 1.26
C GLY A 23 -6.67 5.65 1.00
N PRO A 24 -7.91 6.05 1.30
CA PRO A 24 -9.09 5.23 1.08
C PRO A 24 -9.28 4.87 -0.39
N TYR A 25 -9.70 3.64 -0.67
CA TYR A 25 -10.03 3.12 -2.01
C TYR A 25 -8.87 3.02 -3.00
N CYS A 26 -7.63 3.20 -2.54
CA CYS A 26 -6.45 2.90 -3.35
C CYS A 26 -6.34 1.39 -3.62
N THR A 27 -5.82 1.02 -4.79
CA THR A 27 -5.47 -0.36 -5.13
C THR A 27 -4.00 -0.43 -5.50
N VAL A 28 -3.23 -1.30 -4.84
CA VAL A 28 -1.79 -1.48 -5.06
C VAL A 28 -1.53 -2.86 -5.64
N SER A 29 -0.89 -2.91 -6.81
CA SER A 29 -0.55 -4.16 -7.49
C SER A 29 0.61 -4.89 -6.83
N ALA A 30 0.68 -6.21 -7.01
CA ALA A 30 1.73 -7.06 -6.44
C ALA A 30 3.16 -6.65 -6.85
N GLN A 31 3.34 -6.04 -8.02
CA GLN A 31 4.64 -5.56 -8.51
C GLN A 31 4.97 -4.10 -8.13
N ALA A 32 4.13 -3.43 -7.35
CA ALA A 32 4.38 -2.03 -6.98
C ALA A 32 5.50 -1.92 -5.94
N VAL A 33 6.33 -0.91 -6.11
CA VAL A 33 7.35 -0.48 -5.14
C VAL A 33 7.07 0.98 -4.80
N ILE A 34 6.71 1.25 -3.55
CA ILE A 34 6.40 2.59 -3.06
C ILE A 34 7.37 2.89 -1.90
N GLY A 35 8.20 3.90 -2.12
CA GLY A 35 9.22 4.37 -1.17
C GLY A 35 8.85 5.68 -0.52
#